data_AF-A0A1F8NT88-F1
#
_entry.id   AF-A0A1F8NT88-F1
#
_cell.length_a   1.000
_cell.length_b   1.000
_cell.length_c   1.000
_cell.angle_alpha   90.00
_cell.angle_beta   90.00
_cell.angle_gamma   90.00
#
_symmetry.space_group_name_H-M   'P 1'
#
loop_
_entity.id
_entity.type
_entity.pdbx_description
1 polymer ?
#
loop_
_entity_poly.entity_id
_entity_poly.type
_entity_poly.pdbx_seq_one_letter_code
_entity_poly.pdbx_strand_id
1 'polypeptide(L)'
;MRDGTLRLGYVETTQADPLRAAAIGLTPLISGAAVLDWIGLRVLELDRLALNLLQAAWPDRLRLAGEALGPRELQLLFYPLVAVGNSRMPSPADRTAWLPAVGRVAVAAGIALVLDIGPAVWNRAAEWMLRAARTLAGAFPLTAAIDLILIVPLTILVRGLGWLTG
;
A
#
# COMPACT_ATOMS: atom_id res chain seq x y z
N MET A 1 -6.11 -28.69 -19.64
CA MET A 1 -5.02 -27.94 -18.98
C MET A 1 -4.45 -26.96 -20.01
N ARG A 2 -4.72 -25.65 -19.88
CA ARG A 2 -4.23 -24.62 -20.82
C ARG A 2 -3.68 -23.34 -20.15
N ASP A 3 -3.89 -23.13 -18.85
CA ASP A 3 -3.65 -21.81 -18.23
C ASP A 3 -2.57 -21.80 -17.13
N GLY A 4 -1.82 -22.89 -16.95
CA GLY A 4 -0.74 -22.95 -15.94
C GLY A 4 -1.20 -22.87 -14.48
N THR A 5 -2.50 -22.93 -14.19
CA THR A 5 -3.04 -22.85 -12.82
C THR A 5 -3.07 -24.21 -12.14
N LEU A 6 -2.29 -24.35 -11.06
CA LEU A 6 -2.30 -25.51 -10.19
C LEU A 6 -3.30 -25.29 -9.05
N ARG A 7 -4.40 -26.04 -9.03
CA ARG A 7 -5.43 -25.94 -7.97
C ARG A 7 -5.07 -26.90 -6.84
N LEU A 8 -4.50 -26.39 -5.75
CA LEU A 8 -3.95 -27.16 -4.62
C LEU A 8 -5.00 -27.68 -3.61
N GLY A 9 -6.29 -27.64 -3.98
CA GLY A 9 -7.42 -27.97 -3.11
C GLY A 9 -8.44 -26.82 -3.04
N TYR A 10 -9.66 -27.11 -2.58
CA TYR A 10 -10.71 -26.11 -2.36
C TYR A 10 -11.15 -26.21 -0.90
N VAL A 11 -11.07 -25.09 -0.19
CA VAL A 11 -11.64 -24.97 1.15
C VAL A 11 -12.97 -24.26 0.99
N GLU A 12 -14.06 -24.91 1.40
CA GLU A 12 -15.34 -24.24 1.52
C GLU A 12 -15.23 -23.17 2.61
N THR A 13 -15.39 -21.92 2.21
CA THR A 13 -15.47 -20.80 3.15
C THR A 13 -16.92 -20.59 3.53
N THR A 14 -17.18 -20.38 4.82
CA THR A 14 -18.51 -19.98 5.30
C THR A 14 -18.93 -18.71 4.57
N GLN A 15 -20.16 -18.68 4.03
CA GLN A 15 -20.69 -17.49 3.38
C GLN A 15 -20.68 -16.32 4.37
N ALA A 16 -19.85 -15.32 4.09
CA ALA A 16 -19.87 -14.04 4.76
C ALA A 16 -20.79 -13.09 4.00
N ASP A 17 -21.47 -12.20 4.72
CA ASP A 17 -22.17 -11.10 4.08
C ASP A 17 -21.16 -10.22 3.30
N PRO A 18 -21.57 -9.60 2.17
CA PRO A 18 -20.69 -8.78 1.36
C PRO A 18 -19.92 -7.68 2.09
N LEU A 19 -20.48 -7.08 3.15
CA LEU A 19 -19.78 -6.02 3.90
C LEU A 19 -18.60 -6.61 4.68
N ARG A 20 -18.84 -7.71 5.40
CA ARG A 20 -17.78 -8.43 6.12
C ARG A 20 -16.74 -9.01 5.18
N ALA A 21 -17.16 -9.59 4.07
CA ALA A 21 -16.25 -10.14 3.06
C ALA A 21 -15.36 -9.04 2.45
N ALA A 22 -15.92 -7.87 2.12
CA ALA A 22 -15.13 -6.74 1.61
C ALA A 22 -14.15 -6.19 2.66
N ALA A 23 -14.57 -6.09 3.92
CA ALA A 23 -13.70 -5.64 5.02
C ALA A 23 -12.51 -6.60 5.23
N ILE A 24 -12.75 -7.91 5.19
CA ILE A 24 -11.68 -8.92 5.24
C ILE A 24 -10.71 -8.73 4.07
N GLY A 25 -11.23 -8.59 2.85
CA GLY A 25 -10.43 -8.38 1.65
C GLY A 25 -9.62 -7.08 1.65
N LEU A 26 -10.06 -6.05 2.37
CA LEU A 26 -9.33 -4.78 2.53
C LEU A 26 -8.23 -4.84 3.59
N THR A 27 -8.26 -5.84 4.48
CA THR A 27 -7.35 -5.92 5.63
C THR A 27 -5.86 -5.92 5.22
N PRO A 28 -5.41 -6.68 4.20
CA PRO A 28 -4.01 -6.65 3.76
C PRO A 28 -3.56 -5.26 3.28
N LEU A 29 -4.43 -4.53 2.58
CA LEU A 29 -4.16 -3.20 2.06
C LEU A 29 -4.06 -2.17 3.19
N ILE A 30 -5.05 -2.13 4.09
CA ILE A 30 -5.10 -1.16 5.20
C ILE A 30 -3.94 -1.43 6.18
N SER A 31 -3.74 -2.68 6.59
CA SER A 31 -2.65 -3.03 7.51
C SER A 31 -1.27 -2.81 6.89
N GLY A 32 -1.10 -3.08 5.59
CA GLY A 32 0.14 -2.81 4.88
C GLY A 32 0.44 -1.32 4.80
N ALA A 33 -0.53 -0.53 4.35
CA ALA A 33 -0.38 0.91 4.28
C ALA A 33 -0.09 1.53 5.65
N ALA A 34 -0.77 1.08 6.71
CA ALA A 34 -0.53 1.56 8.07
C ALA A 34 0.88 1.21 8.58
N VAL A 35 1.38 0.00 8.30
CA VAL A 35 2.75 -0.41 8.68
C VAL A 35 3.79 0.41 7.92
N LEU A 36 3.61 0.61 6.61
CA LEU A 36 4.51 1.40 5.79
C LEU A 36 4.53 2.87 6.21
N ASP A 37 3.35 3.45 6.48
CA ASP A 37 3.20 4.82 6.98
C ASP A 37 3.87 4.98 8.35
N TRP A 38 3.68 4.01 9.26
CA TRP A 38 4.34 4.02 10.57
C TRP A 38 5.86 3.92 10.46
N ILE A 39 6.38 2.99 9.65
CA ILE A 39 7.83 2.86 9.44
C ILE A 39 8.39 4.14 8.80
N GLY A 40 7.78 4.61 7.71
CA GLY A 40 8.24 5.77 6.97
C GLY A 40 8.23 7.06 7.78
N LEU A 41 7.14 7.35 8.48
CA LEU A 41 6.98 8.62 9.18
C LEU A 41 7.52 8.61 10.62
N ARG A 42 7.43 7.49 11.33
CA ARG A 42 7.78 7.43 12.76
C ARG A 42 9.14 6.82 13.04
N VAL A 43 9.59 5.87 12.23
CA VAL A 43 10.86 5.17 12.46
C VAL A 43 11.97 5.79 11.62
N LEU A 44 11.68 6.11 10.36
CA LEU A 44 12.66 6.63 9.41
C LEU A 44 12.58 8.16 9.22
N GLU A 45 11.56 8.82 9.77
CA GLU A 45 11.33 10.28 9.67
C GLU A 45 11.46 10.81 8.23
N LEU A 46 10.90 10.07 7.27
CA LEU A 46 11.08 10.35 5.84
C LEU A 46 10.46 11.69 5.41
N ASP A 47 9.50 12.21 6.16
CA ASP A 47 8.94 13.54 5.98
C ASP A 47 10.00 14.63 6.21
N ARG A 48 10.80 14.50 7.28
CA ARG A 48 11.92 15.41 7.56
C ARG A 48 13.01 15.28 6.52
N LEU A 49 13.35 14.04 6.15
CA LEU A 49 14.33 13.79 5.09
C LEU A 49 13.90 14.43 3.76
N ALA A 50 12.63 14.26 3.38
CA ALA A 50 12.09 14.84 2.15
C ALA A 50 12.15 16.37 2.17
N LEU A 51 11.76 17.00 3.28
CA LEU A 51 11.86 18.46 3.44
C LEU A 51 13.32 18.94 3.34
N ASN A 52 14.25 18.25 4.00
CA ASN A 52 15.67 18.58 3.96
C ASN A 52 16.24 18.45 2.54
N LEU A 53 15.88 17.40 1.81
CA LEU A 53 16.31 17.21 0.42
C LEU A 53 15.73 18.28 -0.52
N LEU A 54 14.47 18.68 -0.32
CA LEU A 54 13.84 19.73 -1.12
C LEU A 54 14.51 21.09 -0.92
N GLN A 55 14.91 21.40 0.32
CA GLN A 55 15.54 22.67 0.69
C GLN A 55 17.05 22.70 0.43
N ALA A 56 17.72 21.55 0.34
CA ALA A 56 19.16 21.46 0.13
C ALA A 56 19.56 21.86 -1.30
N ALA A 57 20.74 22.48 -1.42
CA ALA A 57 21.41 22.71 -2.70
C ALA A 57 21.81 21.37 -3.36
N TRP A 58 21.94 21.37 -4.69
CA TRP A 58 22.18 20.14 -5.47
C TRP A 58 23.33 19.25 -4.95
N PRO A 59 24.51 19.79 -4.57
CA PRO A 59 25.61 18.98 -4.05
C PRO A 59 25.27 18.32 -2.70
N ASP A 60 24.56 19.04 -1.84
CA ASP A 60 24.16 18.55 -0.52
C ASP A 60 23.06 17.49 -0.59
N ARG A 61 22.22 17.50 -1.63
CA ARG A 61 21.16 16.49 -1.82
C ARG A 61 21.73 15.07 -1.94
N LEU A 62 22.81 14.90 -2.70
CA LEU A 62 23.43 13.57 -2.88
C LEU A 62 24.05 13.07 -1.58
N ARG A 63 24.67 13.97 -0.82
CA ARG A 63 25.24 13.65 0.50
C ARG A 63 24.15 13.25 1.50
N LEU A 64 23.10 14.06 1.63
CA LEU A 64 21.95 13.78 2.51
C LEU A 64 21.24 12.47 2.11
N ALA A 65 21.10 12.18 0.82
CA ALA A 65 20.53 10.93 0.35
C ALA A 65 21.41 9.72 0.70
N GLY A 66 22.73 9.85 0.60
CA GLY A 66 23.67 8.81 1.02
C GLY A 66 23.65 8.57 2.53
N GLU A 67 23.61 9.64 3.32
CA GLU A 67 23.49 9.60 4.78
C GLU A 67 22.18 8.92 5.21
N ALA A 68 21.09 9.10 4.47
CA ALA A 68 19.81 8.45 4.73
C ALA A 68 19.83 6.93 4.52
N LEU A 69 20.76 6.40 3.73
CA LEU A 69 20.90 4.96 3.47
C LEU A 69 21.80 4.23 4.48
N GLY A 70 22.56 4.99 5.29
CA GLY A 70 23.52 4.48 6.26
C GLY A 70 22.94 3.87 7.56
N PRO A 71 21.81 4.33 8.13
CA PRO A 71 21.32 3.87 9.42
C PRO A 71 21.02 2.37 9.43
N ARG A 72 21.38 1.70 10.53
CA ARG A 72 21.16 0.26 10.74
C ARG A 72 19.68 -0.08 10.73
N GLU A 73 18.85 0.85 11.20
CA GLU A 73 17.40 0.75 11.24
C GLU A 73 16.82 0.58 9.84
N LEU A 74 17.30 1.36 8.87
CA LEU A 74 16.86 1.22 7.48
C LEU A 74 17.25 -0.15 6.92
N GLN A 75 18.47 -0.64 7.20
CA GLN A 75 18.92 -1.94 6.72
C GLN A 75 18.06 -3.10 7.26
N LEU A 76 17.69 -3.04 8.54
CA LEU A 76 16.80 -4.02 9.17
C LEU A 76 15.37 -3.95 8.61
N LEU A 77 14.89 -2.73 8.32
CA LEU A 77 13.53 -2.49 7.84
C LEU A 77 13.39 -2.57 6.32
N PHE A 78 14.50 -2.65 5.59
CA PHE A 78 14.51 -2.71 4.13
C PHE A 78 13.70 -3.89 3.59
N TYR A 79 13.96 -5.10 4.11
CA TYR A 79 13.21 -6.29 3.69
C TYR A 79 11.71 -6.18 4.03
N PRO A 80 11.29 -5.82 5.26
CA PRO A 80 9.89 -5.56 5.56
C PRO A 80 9.23 -4.51 4.66
N LEU A 81 9.92 -3.41 4.34
CA LEU A 81 9.38 -2.36 3.47
C LEU A 81 9.11 -2.88 2.05
N VAL A 82 10.07 -3.61 1.47
CA VAL A 82 9.91 -4.24 0.15
C VAL A 82 8.81 -5.30 0.19
N ALA A 83 8.86 -6.19 1.20
CA ALA A 83 7.91 -7.29 1.32
C ALA A 83 6.49 -6.78 1.53
N VAL A 84 6.26 -5.85 2.45
CA VAL A 84 4.93 -5.29 2.72
C VAL A 84 4.45 -4.42 1.56
N GLY A 85 5.33 -3.62 0.95
CA GLY A 85 5.00 -2.80 -0.23
C GLY A 85 4.54 -3.62 -1.43
N ASN A 86 5.18 -4.77 -1.66
CA ASN A 86 4.94 -5.58 -2.85
C ASN A 86 4.00 -6.79 -2.64
N SER A 87 3.65 -7.17 -1.41
CA SER A 87 2.85 -8.39 -1.13
C SER A 87 1.33 -8.18 -1.01
N ARG A 88 0.81 -6.96 -1.20
CA ARG A 88 -0.51 -6.60 -0.63
C ARG A 88 -1.59 -6.19 -1.63
N MET A 89 -1.61 -6.77 -2.84
CA MET A 89 -2.84 -6.73 -3.62
C MET A 89 -3.83 -7.80 -3.11
N PRO A 90 -5.06 -7.42 -2.74
CA PRO A 90 -6.11 -8.37 -2.41
C PRO A 90 -6.26 -9.40 -3.53
N SER A 91 -6.52 -10.66 -3.19
CA SER A 91 -6.70 -11.69 -4.21
C SER A 91 -7.94 -11.38 -5.07
N PRO A 92 -8.08 -11.97 -6.28
CA PRO A 92 -9.28 -11.80 -7.08
C PRO A 92 -10.57 -12.19 -6.34
N ALA A 93 -10.50 -13.23 -5.51
CA ALA A 93 -11.62 -13.65 -4.67
C ALA A 93 -12.01 -12.55 -3.66
N ASP A 94 -11.03 -11.90 -3.03
CA ASP A 94 -11.26 -10.85 -2.03
C ASP A 94 -11.94 -9.60 -2.62
N ARG A 95 -11.63 -9.27 -3.88
CA ARG A 95 -12.19 -8.11 -4.58
C ARG A 95 -13.63 -8.31 -5.04
N THR A 96 -14.08 -9.56 -5.15
CA THR A 96 -15.42 -9.89 -5.66
C THR A 96 -16.53 -9.32 -4.74
N ALA A 97 -16.26 -9.22 -3.44
CA ALA A 97 -17.19 -8.65 -2.47
C ALA A 97 -17.23 -7.10 -2.46
N TRP A 98 -16.30 -6.42 -3.12
CA TRP A 98 -16.19 -4.96 -3.04
C TRP A 98 -17.34 -4.25 -3.72
N LEU A 99 -17.67 -4.62 -4.95
CA LEU A 99 -18.77 -4.02 -5.69
C LEU A 99 -20.12 -4.16 -4.96
N PRO A 100 -20.53 -5.35 -4.49
CA PRO A 100 -21.77 -5.48 -3.72
C PRO A 100 -21.72 -4.74 -2.36
N ALA A 101 -20.55 -4.65 -1.71
CA ALA A 101 -20.39 -3.87 -0.49
C ALA A 101 -20.57 -2.36 -0.73
N VAL A 102 -19.88 -1.81 -1.73
CA VAL A 102 -19.99 -0.40 -2.13
C VAL A 102 -21.42 -0.08 -2.54
N GLY A 103 -22.08 -0.96 -3.30
CA GLY A 103 -23.48 -0.80 -3.67
C GLY A 103 -24.41 -0.68 -2.46
N ARG A 104 -24.25 -1.54 -1.44
CA ARG A 104 -25.05 -1.47 -0.21
C ARG A 104 -24.80 -0.18 0.57
N VAL A 105 -23.55 0.24 0.69
CA VAL A 105 -23.19 1.50 1.35
C VAL A 105 -23.76 2.71 0.59
N ALA A 106 -23.69 2.70 -0.73
CA ALA A 106 -24.23 3.76 -1.58
C ALA A 106 -25.75 3.88 -1.46
N VAL A 107 -26.48 2.75 -1.45
CA VAL A 107 -27.93 2.76 -1.23
C VAL A 107 -28.28 3.30 0.14
N ALA A 108 -27.60 2.85 1.21
CA ALA A 108 -27.81 3.36 2.55
C ALA A 108 -27.53 4.87 2.66
N ALA A 109 -26.45 5.34 2.02
CA ALA A 109 -26.12 6.77 1.94
C ALA A 109 -27.20 7.56 1.19
N GLY A 110 -27.71 7.04 0.07
CA GLY A 110 -28.81 7.65 -0.69
C GLY A 110 -30.09 7.79 0.13
N ILE A 111 -30.45 6.77 0.91
CA ILE A 111 -31.59 6.82 1.83
C ILE A 111 -31.36 7.90 2.90
N ALA A 112 -30.18 7.94 3.51
CA ALA A 112 -29.86 8.93 4.55
C ALA A 112 -29.92 10.38 4.03
N LEU A 113 -29.55 10.60 2.75
CA LEU A 113 -29.68 11.89 2.09
C LEU A 113 -31.15 12.29 1.89
N VAL A 114 -32.01 11.36 1.44
CA VAL A 114 -33.45 11.62 1.26
C VAL A 114 -34.14 11.95 2.59
N LEU A 115 -33.69 11.36 3.69
CA LEU A 115 -34.25 11.56 5.03
C LEU A 115 -33.70 12.78 5.77
N ASP A 116 -32.83 13.59 5.14
CA ASP A 116 -32.13 14.73 5.76
C ASP A 116 -31.31 14.38 7.02
N ILE A 117 -30.92 13.10 7.12
CA ILE A 117 -29.94 12.59 8.11
C ILE A 117 -28.50 12.82 7.59
N GLY A 118 -28.39 13.35 6.37
CA GLY A 118 -27.21 13.43 5.51
C GLY A 118 -25.98 14.15 6.08
N PRO A 119 -26.08 15.34 6.72
CA PRO A 119 -24.89 16.14 7.02
C PRO A 119 -23.94 15.47 8.02
N ALA A 120 -24.48 14.87 9.09
CA ALA A 120 -23.65 14.23 10.12
C ALA A 120 -23.01 12.92 9.62
N VAL A 121 -23.74 12.14 8.82
CA VAL A 121 -23.24 10.90 8.22
C VAL A 121 -22.17 11.19 7.18
N TRP A 122 -22.41 12.19 6.31
CA TRP A 122 -21.48 12.61 5.28
C TRP A 122 -20.16 13.11 5.85
N ASN A 123 -20.20 13.96 6.88
CA ASN A 123 -18.98 14.49 7.50
C ASN A 123 -18.12 13.36 8.09
N ARG A 124 -18.73 12.40 8.78
CA ARG A 124 -18.00 11.23 9.31
C ARG A 124 -17.42 10.36 8.20
N ALA A 125 -18.16 10.14 7.12
CA ALA A 125 -17.69 9.37 5.97
C ALA A 125 -16.50 10.07 5.28
N ALA A 126 -16.62 11.38 5.04
CA ALA A 126 -15.57 12.19 4.43
C ALA A 126 -14.29 12.20 5.28
N GLU A 127 -14.41 12.33 6.60
CA GLU A 127 -13.27 12.21 7.50
C GLU A 127 -12.59 10.83 7.42
N TRP A 128 -13.38 9.75 7.36
CA TRP A 128 -12.85 8.40 7.25
C TRP A 128 -12.14 8.18 5.91
N MET A 129 -12.73 8.65 4.82
CA MET A 129 -12.13 8.62 3.47
C MET A 129 -10.84 9.44 3.43
N LEU A 130 -10.82 10.62 4.04
CA LEU A 130 -9.63 11.45 4.10
C LEU A 130 -8.50 10.79 4.90
N ARG A 131 -8.83 10.15 6.03
CA ARG A 131 -7.84 9.37 6.80
C ARG A 131 -7.28 8.21 5.98
N ALA A 132 -8.14 7.44 5.32
CA ALA A 132 -7.71 6.34 4.46
C ALA A 132 -6.83 6.82 3.29
N ALA A 133 -7.24 7.91 2.62
CA ALA A 133 -6.48 8.51 1.53
C ALA A 133 -5.10 9.00 2.00
N ARG A 134 -4.99 9.61 3.19
CA ARG A 134 -3.71 10.03 3.76
C ARG A 134 -2.79 8.85 4.06
N THR A 135 -3.30 7.79 4.68
CA THR A 135 -2.51 6.57 4.95
C THR A 135 -2.00 5.94 3.65
N LEU A 136 -2.84 5.88 2.61
CA LEU A 136 -2.42 5.39 1.30
C LEU A 136 -1.41 6.33 0.63
N ALA A 137 -1.61 7.64 0.73
CA ALA A 137 -0.72 8.65 0.17
C ALA A 137 0.65 8.71 0.85
N GLY A 138 0.77 8.30 2.12
CA GLY A 138 2.07 8.12 2.79
C GLY A 138 2.79 6.85 2.33
N ALA A 139 2.07 5.73 2.24
CA ALA A 139 2.64 4.44 1.88
C ALA A 139 3.06 4.35 0.39
N PHE A 140 2.27 4.92 -0.53
CA PHE A 140 2.48 4.73 -1.97
C PHE A 140 3.79 5.34 -2.49
N PRO A 141 4.16 6.61 -2.18
CA PRO A 141 5.43 7.19 -2.59
C PRO A 141 6.63 6.47 -1.98
N LEU A 142 6.50 5.96 -0.75
CA LEU A 142 7.54 5.19 -0.09
C LEU A 142 7.84 3.89 -0.86
N THR A 143 6.80 3.10 -1.16
CA THR A 143 6.96 1.88 -1.97
C THR A 143 7.53 2.20 -3.35
N ALA A 144 6.97 3.21 -4.03
CA ALA A 144 7.45 3.62 -5.35
C ALA A 144 8.92 4.06 -5.34
N ALA A 145 9.36 4.81 -4.31
CA ALA A 145 10.75 5.22 -4.18
C ALA A 145 11.69 4.03 -3.97
N ILE A 146 11.30 3.06 -3.13
CA ILE A 146 12.08 1.84 -2.90
C ILE A 146 12.18 1.02 -4.19
N ASP A 147 11.07 0.83 -4.90
CA ASP A 147 11.05 0.08 -6.16
C ASP A 147 11.92 0.78 -7.23
N LEU A 148 11.89 2.11 -7.30
CA LEU A 148 12.74 2.89 -8.21
C LEU A 148 14.22 2.77 -7.87
N ILE A 149 14.57 2.74 -6.58
CA ILE A 149 15.96 2.51 -6.14
C ILE A 149 16.41 1.10 -6.49
N LEU A 150 15.51 0.12 -6.39
CA LEU A 150 15.80 -1.29 -6.66
C LEU A 150 15.87 -1.64 -8.15
N ILE A 151 15.13 -0.92 -9.02
CA ILE A 151 15.06 -1.27 -10.44
C ILE A 151 16.43 -1.24 -11.12
N VAL A 152 17.28 -0.27 -10.75
CA VAL A 152 18.60 -0.06 -11.34
C VAL A 152 19.55 -1.24 -11.05
N PRO A 153 19.86 -1.57 -9.78
CA PRO A 153 20.76 -2.69 -9.47
C PRO A 153 20.19 -4.04 -9.93
N LEU A 154 18.87 -4.24 -9.83
CA LEU A 154 18.24 -5.49 -10.26
C LEU A 154 18.36 -5.69 -11.78
N THR A 155 18.15 -4.63 -12.56
CA THR A 155 18.30 -4.68 -14.02
C THR A 155 19.75 -4.97 -14.43
N ILE A 156 20.72 -4.36 -13.75
CA ILE A 156 22.15 -4.64 -13.97
C ILE A 156 22.46 -6.10 -13.67
N LEU A 157 22.01 -6.62 -12.52
CA LEU A 157 22.24 -8.00 -12.12
C LEU A 157 21.63 -8.99 -13.11
N VAL A 158 20.36 -8.79 -13.51
CA VAL A 158 19.65 -9.65 -14.46
C VAL A 158 20.35 -9.67 -15.82
N ARG A 159 20.75 -8.50 -16.33
CA ARG A 159 21.49 -8.41 -17.60
C ARG A 159 22.87 -9.06 -17.51
N GLY A 160 23.57 -8.89 -16.40
CA GLY A 160 24.87 -9.51 -16.15
C GLY A 160 24.80 -11.04 -16.05
N LEU A 161 23.80 -11.57 -15.35
CA LEU A 161 23.54 -13.01 -15.29
C LEU A 161 23.17 -13.58 -16.66
N GLY A 162 22.31 -12.88 -17.42
CA GLY A 162 21.94 -13.28 -18.77
C GLY A 162 23.14 -13.40 -19.73
N TRP A 163 24.18 -12.60 -19.52
CA TRP A 163 25.44 -12.71 -20.27
C TRP A 163 26.31 -13.91 -19.84
N LEU A 164 26.18 -14.39 -18.59
CA LEU A 164 26.94 -15.54 -18.09
C LEU A 164 26.26 -16.88 -18.39
N THR A 165 24.94 -16.89 -18.56
CA THR A 165 24.14 -18.11 -18.78
C THR A 165 23.67 -18.31 -20.23
N GLY A 166 23.91 -17.34 -21.11
CA GLY A 166 23.62 -17.40 -22.55
C GLY A 166 24.90 -17.37 -23.37
#